data_AF-A0A2K5EQC6-F1
#
_entry.id   AF-A0A2K5EQC6-F1
#
_cell.length_a   1.000
_cell.length_b   1.000
_cell.length_c   1.000
_cell.angle_alpha   90.00
_cell.angle_beta   90.00
_cell.angle_gamma   90.00
#
_symmetry.space_group_name_H-M   'P 1'
#
loop_
_entity.id
_entity.type
_entity.pdbx_description
1 polymer ?
#
loop_
_entity_poly.entity_id
_entity_poly.type
_entity_poly.pdbx_seq_one_letter_code
_entity_poly.pdbx_strand_id
1 'polypeptide(L)'
;MLRHKGHSSRKDNLAINAVALQDHILHDLQLQNLSVADHPKTQVQKTENKSLKRDAKATIDTGLKKTTQCPKLEDSEKEYVLDPKPPPLTLAQKLGLIGPPPPPLSSDEWEKVKQRFLLQGDSMQPCPICKEDFELRPQVLLSCSHVFHRACLQAFEKFTNKKTCPLCRKNQYQTRVICDGAHLFRIKCATRIQACWRGYVVRKWYQNLRKTVPPTDAKLRKKFFEKKFTEISHRILCSYDTNIEELFAEIDRCLAINRSVLQQLEEKCSHEITEEEWEKIQEQVGLGWQPEDPRLGTHGSHFTLSNFLL
;
A
#
# COMPACT_ATOMS: atom_id res chain seq x y z
N MET A 1 59.67 44.10 -73.07
CA MET A 1 58.47 44.23 -72.22
C MET A 1 58.48 43.11 -71.18
N LEU A 2 58.93 43.41 -69.95
CA LEU A 2 58.85 42.51 -68.80
C LEU A 2 57.48 42.71 -68.13
N ARG A 3 56.62 41.68 -68.15
CA ARG A 3 55.36 41.70 -67.38
C ARG A 3 55.57 40.99 -66.04
N HIS A 4 55.39 41.75 -64.97
CA HIS A 4 55.43 41.29 -63.59
C HIS A 4 54.36 40.21 -63.33
N LYS A 5 54.80 39.12 -62.69
CA LYS A 5 53.96 38.02 -62.18
C LYS A 5 53.39 38.45 -60.83
N GLY A 6 52.08 38.72 -60.78
CA GLY A 6 51.41 39.25 -59.60
C GLY A 6 51.29 38.24 -58.45
N HIS A 7 51.90 38.56 -57.32
CA HIS A 7 51.55 38.02 -56.01
C HIS A 7 50.26 38.69 -55.52
N SER A 8 49.09 38.04 -55.62
CA SER A 8 47.82 38.63 -55.12
C SER A 8 47.05 37.78 -54.10
N SER A 9 47.24 36.46 -54.05
CA SER A 9 46.32 35.58 -53.28
C SER A 9 46.43 35.67 -51.74
N ARG A 10 47.51 36.24 -51.17
CA ARG A 10 47.70 36.28 -49.69
C ARG A 10 47.03 37.46 -48.99
N LYS A 11 46.76 38.57 -49.68
CA LYS A 11 46.19 39.78 -49.05
C LYS A 11 44.67 39.73 -48.94
N ASP A 12 44.01 39.01 -49.83
CA ASP A 12 42.54 38.99 -49.92
C ASP A 12 41.85 38.29 -48.73
N ASN A 13 42.58 37.43 -48.01
CA ASN A 13 42.05 36.75 -46.82
C ASN A 13 42.36 37.49 -45.51
N LEU A 14 43.21 38.52 -45.51
CA LEU A 14 43.67 39.17 -44.28
C LEU A 14 42.55 39.97 -43.61
N ALA A 15 41.76 40.71 -44.40
CA ALA A 15 40.62 41.49 -43.90
C ALA A 15 39.52 40.57 -43.36
N ILE A 16 39.20 39.50 -44.09
CA ILE A 16 38.19 38.50 -43.68
C ILE A 16 38.63 37.82 -42.38
N ASN A 17 39.91 37.43 -42.27
CA ASN A 17 40.46 36.81 -41.06
C ASN A 17 40.46 37.77 -39.87
N ALA A 18 40.79 39.06 -40.08
CA ALA A 18 40.77 40.08 -39.02
C ALA A 18 39.35 40.35 -38.52
N VAL A 19 38.37 40.48 -39.42
CA VAL A 19 36.95 40.65 -39.07
C VAL A 19 36.42 39.41 -38.36
N ALA A 20 36.75 38.21 -38.85
CA ALA A 20 36.37 36.96 -38.20
C ALA A 20 36.94 36.84 -36.77
N LEU A 21 38.18 37.29 -36.56
CA LEU A 21 38.84 37.27 -35.25
C LEU A 21 38.22 38.29 -34.28
N GLN A 22 37.91 39.51 -34.76
CA GLN A 22 37.23 40.52 -33.97
C GLN A 22 35.83 40.08 -33.56
N ASP A 23 35.06 39.50 -34.49
CA ASP A 23 33.76 38.90 -34.23
C ASP A 23 33.86 37.79 -33.16
N HIS A 24 34.85 36.90 -33.28
CA HIS A 24 35.08 35.87 -32.29
C HIS A 24 35.37 36.42 -30.88
N ILE A 25 36.22 37.44 -30.77
CA ILE A 25 36.54 38.08 -29.48
C ILE A 25 35.28 38.73 -28.86
N LEU A 26 34.44 39.37 -29.67
CA LEU A 26 33.17 39.95 -29.19
C LEU A 26 32.19 38.88 -28.71
N HIS A 27 32.11 37.75 -29.42
CA HIS A 27 31.32 36.58 -29.02
C HIS A 27 31.83 35.92 -27.74
N ASP A 28 33.14 35.74 -27.60
CA ASP A 28 33.78 35.09 -26.43
C ASP A 28 33.63 35.94 -25.16
N LEU A 29 33.71 37.27 -25.30
CA LEU A 29 33.51 38.22 -24.21
C LEU A 29 32.03 38.57 -23.94
N GLN A 30 31.08 37.97 -24.68
CA GLN A 30 29.63 38.23 -24.57
C GLN A 30 29.24 39.72 -24.78
N LEU A 31 30.02 40.48 -25.55
CA LEU A 31 29.86 41.93 -25.75
C LEU A 31 28.86 42.33 -26.86
N GLN A 32 28.08 41.39 -27.40
CA GLN A 32 27.22 41.58 -28.58
C GLN A 32 26.19 42.71 -28.47
N ASN A 33 25.83 43.15 -27.25
CA ASN A 33 24.81 44.17 -27.04
C ASN A 33 25.32 45.62 -27.18
N LEU A 34 26.51 45.84 -27.78
CA LEU A 34 27.10 47.17 -27.99
C LEU A 34 27.11 47.63 -29.45
N SER A 35 26.45 46.90 -30.37
CA SER A 35 26.38 47.31 -31.78
C SER A 35 25.47 48.52 -31.97
N VAL A 36 26.05 49.67 -32.32
CA VAL A 36 25.42 51.00 -32.54
C VAL A 36 24.57 51.06 -33.82
N ALA A 37 24.45 49.98 -34.58
CA ALA A 37 23.65 49.93 -35.81
C ALA A 37 22.56 48.85 -35.71
N ASP A 38 21.43 49.23 -35.12
CA ASP A 38 20.20 48.43 -35.12
C ASP A 38 19.47 48.55 -36.46
N HIS A 39 19.31 47.41 -37.14
CA HIS A 39 18.23 47.22 -38.12
C HIS A 39 17.31 46.11 -37.60
N PRO A 40 16.04 46.41 -37.29
CA PRO A 40 15.15 45.40 -36.73
C PRO A 40 14.72 44.43 -37.83
N LYS A 41 15.10 43.16 -37.71
CA LYS A 41 14.52 42.08 -38.52
C LYS A 41 13.31 41.51 -37.78
N THR A 42 12.14 41.78 -38.34
CA THR A 42 10.83 41.22 -37.97
C THR A 42 10.88 39.70 -37.94
N GLN A 43 10.69 39.10 -36.76
CA GLN A 43 10.63 37.66 -36.58
C GLN A 43 9.16 37.20 -36.64
N VAL A 44 8.78 36.60 -37.77
CA VAL A 44 7.47 35.97 -37.98
C VAL A 44 7.41 34.67 -37.19
N GLN A 45 6.58 34.61 -36.15
CA GLN A 45 6.25 33.38 -35.44
C GLN A 45 5.29 32.54 -36.30
N LYS A 46 5.72 31.36 -36.75
CA LYS A 46 4.81 30.32 -37.25
C LYS A 46 4.36 29.46 -36.06
N THR A 47 3.11 29.63 -35.68
CA THR A 47 2.41 28.78 -34.71
C THR A 47 1.96 27.50 -35.42
N GLU A 48 2.60 26.37 -35.12
CA GLU A 48 2.12 25.04 -35.55
C GLU A 48 1.19 24.46 -34.47
N ASN A 49 -0.11 24.44 -34.76
CA ASN A 49 -1.12 23.79 -33.94
C ASN A 49 -1.07 22.27 -34.16
N LYS A 50 -0.58 21.50 -33.17
CA LYS A 50 -0.76 20.04 -33.12
C LYS A 50 -2.07 19.71 -32.42
N SER A 51 -2.98 19.07 -33.16
CA SER A 51 -4.27 18.59 -32.68
C SER A 51 -4.11 17.37 -31.77
N LEU A 52 -4.68 17.44 -30.57
CA LEU A 52 -4.83 16.29 -29.66
C LEU A 52 -6.15 15.60 -29.99
N LYS A 53 -6.11 14.38 -30.52
CA LYS A 53 -7.28 13.49 -30.55
C LYS A 53 -7.45 12.88 -29.16
N ARG A 54 -8.58 13.19 -28.51
CA ARG A 54 -9.09 12.50 -27.32
C ARG A 54 -10.08 11.44 -27.79
N ASP A 55 -9.76 10.18 -27.55
CA ASP A 55 -10.75 9.10 -27.51
C ASP A 55 -10.50 8.31 -26.23
N ALA A 56 -11.27 8.61 -25.18
CA ALA A 56 -11.26 7.88 -23.92
C ALA A 56 -12.51 6.99 -23.87
N LYS A 57 -12.32 5.67 -23.89
CA LYS A 57 -13.39 4.70 -23.61
C LYS A 57 -13.20 4.16 -22.18
N ALA A 58 -14.19 4.39 -21.34
CA ALA A 58 -14.24 3.86 -19.98
C ALA A 58 -14.29 2.32 -20.02
N THR A 59 -13.39 1.67 -19.29
CA THR A 59 -13.37 0.20 -19.13
C THR A 59 -13.52 -0.12 -17.65
N ILE A 60 -14.48 -0.99 -17.35
CA ILE A 60 -14.89 -1.40 -16.01
C ILE A 60 -14.04 -2.60 -15.56
N ASP A 61 -13.57 -2.54 -14.32
CA ASP A 61 -12.72 -3.55 -13.68
C ASP A 61 -13.50 -4.84 -13.40
N THR A 62 -13.17 -5.91 -14.13
CA THR A 62 -13.61 -7.27 -13.83
C THR A 62 -12.38 -8.10 -13.49
N GLY A 63 -12.08 -8.17 -12.19
CA GLY A 63 -10.94 -8.89 -11.66
C GLY A 63 -10.94 -10.38 -12.02
N LEU A 64 -10.22 -10.75 -13.08
CA LEU A 64 -9.69 -12.11 -13.27
C LEU A 64 -8.51 -12.09 -14.24
N LYS A 65 -7.34 -12.53 -13.75
CA LYS A 65 -6.05 -12.49 -14.46
C LYS A 65 -6.02 -13.43 -15.67
N LYS A 66 -5.56 -12.92 -16.82
CA LYS A 66 -4.89 -13.72 -17.84
C LYS A 66 -3.42 -13.33 -17.90
N THR A 67 -2.56 -14.34 -17.86
CA THR A 67 -1.13 -14.28 -18.19
C THR A 67 -0.97 -13.87 -19.64
N THR A 68 -0.86 -12.56 -19.86
CA THR A 68 -0.42 -11.97 -21.12
C THR A 68 0.87 -11.25 -20.81
N GLN A 69 1.89 -11.52 -21.63
CA GLN A 69 3.22 -10.92 -21.62
C GLN A 69 3.16 -9.48 -21.11
N CYS A 70 4.00 -9.16 -20.11
CA CYS A 70 4.19 -7.82 -19.63
C CYS A 70 4.20 -6.86 -20.83
N PRO A 71 3.25 -5.92 -20.93
CA PRO A 71 3.50 -4.76 -21.76
C PRO A 71 4.83 -4.20 -21.28
N LYS A 72 5.81 -4.10 -22.18
CA LYS A 72 6.97 -3.25 -21.94
C LYS A 72 6.39 -1.87 -21.65
N LEU A 73 6.22 -1.58 -20.37
CA LEU A 73 5.99 -0.24 -19.88
C LEU A 73 7.29 0.47 -20.24
N GLU A 74 7.32 1.07 -21.42
CA GLU A 74 8.27 2.13 -21.75
C GLU A 74 7.96 3.35 -20.87
N ASP A 75 8.06 3.19 -19.55
CA ASP A 75 8.54 4.26 -18.69
C ASP A 75 10.06 4.25 -18.78
N SER A 76 10.57 4.48 -19.99
CA SER A 76 11.93 4.98 -20.11
C SER A 76 11.88 6.39 -19.53
N GLU A 77 12.15 6.50 -18.23
CA GLU A 77 12.70 7.73 -17.65
C GLU A 77 13.94 8.06 -18.47
N LYS A 78 13.77 8.82 -19.56
CA LYS A 78 14.78 8.96 -20.61
C LYS A 78 15.98 9.64 -20.00
N GLU A 79 17.14 8.99 -20.05
CA GLU A 79 18.40 9.62 -19.68
C GLU A 79 18.66 10.77 -20.66
N TYR A 80 18.88 11.98 -20.14
CA TYR A 80 19.14 13.16 -20.96
C TYR A 80 20.38 13.92 -20.46
N VAL A 81 21.08 14.56 -21.40
CA VAL A 81 22.22 15.43 -21.11
C VAL A 81 21.68 16.78 -20.63
N LEU A 82 22.21 17.27 -19.50
CA LEU A 82 21.77 18.53 -18.90
C LEU A 82 22.48 19.75 -19.49
N ASP A 83 23.67 19.58 -20.08
CA ASP A 83 24.45 20.71 -20.57
C ASP A 83 23.85 21.31 -21.84
N PRO A 84 23.83 22.66 -21.96
CA PRO A 84 23.29 23.34 -23.12
C PRO A 84 24.08 23.00 -24.39
N LYS A 85 23.39 22.93 -25.52
CA LYS A 85 24.02 22.72 -26.83
C LYS A 85 25.03 23.86 -27.08
N PRO A 86 26.27 23.56 -27.52
CA PRO A 86 27.25 24.61 -27.76
C PRO A 86 26.74 25.60 -28.83
N PRO A 87 27.09 26.89 -28.70
CA PRO A 87 26.72 27.90 -29.69
C PRO A 87 27.29 27.55 -31.07
N PRO A 88 26.66 28.01 -32.16
CA PRO A 88 27.15 27.76 -33.51
C PRO A 88 28.57 28.31 -33.68
N LEU A 89 29.39 27.59 -34.44
CA LEU A 89 30.79 27.94 -34.68
C LEU A 89 30.90 29.32 -35.33
N THR A 90 31.75 30.17 -34.73
CA THR A 90 32.12 31.49 -35.27
C THR A 90 32.88 31.34 -36.59
N LEU A 91 32.89 32.40 -37.41
CA LEU A 91 33.61 32.38 -38.68
C LEU A 91 35.11 32.12 -38.48
N ALA A 92 35.73 32.67 -37.43
CA ALA A 92 37.13 32.41 -37.10
C ALA A 92 37.42 30.93 -36.82
N GLN A 93 36.50 30.24 -36.14
CA GLN A 93 36.61 28.81 -35.88
C GLN A 93 36.45 27.98 -37.16
N LYS A 94 35.55 28.38 -38.06
CA LYS A 94 35.39 27.73 -39.38
C LYS A 94 36.59 27.93 -40.29
N LEU A 95 37.25 29.08 -40.20
CA LEU A 95 38.47 29.41 -40.95
C LEU A 95 39.74 28.83 -40.32
N GLY A 96 39.65 28.13 -39.17
CA GLY A 96 40.77 27.51 -38.50
C GLY A 96 41.76 28.49 -37.84
N LEU A 97 41.36 29.76 -37.68
CA LEU A 97 42.16 30.76 -36.95
C LEU A 97 42.16 30.50 -35.44
N ILE A 98 41.07 29.90 -34.95
CA ILE A 98 40.87 29.50 -33.55
C ILE A 98 40.32 28.07 -33.54
N GLY A 99 40.83 27.24 -32.63
CA GLY A 99 40.37 25.86 -32.50
C GLY A 99 38.87 25.80 -32.17
N PRO A 100 38.09 24.91 -32.82
CA PRO A 100 36.69 24.69 -32.46
C PRO A 100 36.58 24.18 -31.01
N PRO A 101 35.50 24.53 -30.29
CA PRO A 101 35.27 24.03 -28.95
C PRO A 101 35.17 22.49 -28.97
N PRO A 102 35.59 21.81 -27.89
CA PRO A 102 35.51 20.37 -27.82
C PRO A 102 34.06 19.92 -28.02
N PRO A 103 33.80 18.92 -28.88
CA PRO A 103 32.45 18.45 -29.15
C PRO A 103 31.82 17.85 -27.88
N PRO A 104 30.47 17.94 -27.75
CA PRO A 104 29.76 17.21 -26.71
C PRO A 104 30.00 15.70 -26.89
N LEU A 105 30.00 14.96 -25.78
CA LEU A 105 30.20 13.52 -25.81
C LEU A 105 29.06 12.84 -26.58
N SER A 106 29.40 11.88 -27.43
CA SER A 106 28.42 11.10 -28.18
C SER A 106 27.66 10.14 -27.27
N SER A 107 26.52 9.60 -27.75
CA SER A 107 25.75 8.61 -26.99
C SER A 107 26.61 7.38 -26.62
N ASP A 108 27.41 6.89 -27.57
CA ASP A 108 28.30 5.74 -27.40
C ASP A 108 29.41 6.02 -26.39
N GLU A 109 29.92 7.25 -26.34
CA GLU A 109 30.90 7.66 -25.33
C GLU A 109 30.28 7.69 -23.94
N TRP A 110 29.04 8.14 -23.81
CA TRP A 110 28.31 8.07 -22.56
C TRP A 110 28.03 6.64 -22.12
N GLU A 111 27.73 5.74 -23.04
CA GLU A 111 27.61 4.32 -22.72
C GLU A 111 28.93 3.76 -22.17
N LYS A 112 30.07 4.12 -22.76
CA LYS A 112 31.39 3.75 -22.21
C LYS A 112 31.62 4.33 -20.81
N VAL A 113 31.20 5.56 -20.55
CA VAL A 113 31.28 6.17 -19.21
C VAL A 113 30.38 5.42 -18.22
N LYS A 114 29.16 5.06 -18.63
CA LYS A 114 28.22 4.27 -17.83
C LYS A 114 28.78 2.87 -17.53
N GLN A 115 29.37 2.20 -18.52
CA GLN A 115 30.02 0.90 -18.34
C GLN A 115 31.18 0.99 -17.34
N ARG A 116 32.03 2.02 -17.41
CA ARG A 116 33.11 2.22 -16.42
C ARG A 116 32.56 2.38 -15.01
N PHE A 117 31.51 3.19 -14.84
CA PHE A 117 30.85 3.38 -13.56
C PHE A 117 30.26 2.06 -13.00
N LEU A 118 29.60 1.27 -13.86
CA LEU A 118 29.06 -0.03 -13.46
C LEU A 118 30.16 -1.02 -13.04
N LEU A 119 31.29 -1.05 -13.76
CA LEU A 119 32.44 -1.90 -13.42
C LEU A 119 33.09 -1.51 -12.09
N GLN A 120 33.09 -0.23 -11.73
CA GLN A 120 33.61 0.24 -10.44
C GLN A 120 32.69 -0.15 -9.27
N GLY A 121 31.46 -0.58 -9.53
CA GLY A 121 30.50 -0.95 -8.49
C GLY A 121 29.92 0.25 -7.72
N ASP A 122 30.15 1.48 -8.21
CA ASP A 122 29.72 2.72 -7.56
C ASP A 122 28.20 2.92 -7.56
N SER A 123 27.44 2.11 -8.32
CA SER A 123 25.98 2.15 -8.38
C SER A 123 25.30 1.85 -7.03
N MET A 124 26.01 1.20 -6.11
CA MET A 124 25.51 0.87 -4.76
C MET A 124 26.08 1.79 -3.67
N GLN A 125 26.99 2.69 -4.00
CA GLN A 125 27.56 3.61 -3.03
C GLN A 125 26.62 4.80 -2.80
N PRO A 126 26.55 5.35 -1.58
CA PRO A 126 25.77 6.55 -1.31
C PRO A 126 26.39 7.77 -2.00
N CYS A 127 25.62 8.85 -2.14
CA CYS A 127 26.13 10.07 -2.73
C CYS A 127 27.34 10.61 -1.93
N PRO A 128 28.49 10.88 -2.55
CA PRO A 128 29.69 11.33 -1.83
C PRO A 128 29.56 12.69 -1.14
N ILE A 129 28.58 13.51 -1.53
CA ILE A 129 28.36 14.86 -0.98
C ILE A 129 27.53 14.80 0.30
N CYS A 130 26.33 14.19 0.24
CA CYS A 130 25.42 14.12 1.40
C CYS A 130 25.52 12.81 2.20
N LYS A 131 26.23 11.80 1.68
CA LYS A 131 26.40 10.46 2.27
C LYS A 131 25.10 9.65 2.42
N GLU A 132 24.07 10.00 1.66
CA GLU A 132 22.79 9.31 1.65
C GLU A 132 22.62 8.47 0.38
N ASP A 133 21.80 7.41 0.48
CA ASP A 133 21.41 6.61 -0.66
C ASP A 133 20.66 7.44 -1.72
N PHE A 134 20.79 7.03 -2.97
CA PHE A 134 20.15 7.71 -4.09
C PHE A 134 18.63 7.58 -4.09
N GLU A 135 18.10 6.44 -3.65
CA GLU A 135 16.67 6.15 -3.57
C GLU A 135 15.92 6.57 -4.85
N LEU A 136 14.84 7.34 -4.74
CA LEU A 136 14.06 7.88 -5.86
C LEU A 136 14.55 9.26 -6.33
N ARG A 137 15.62 9.79 -5.75
CA ARG A 137 16.10 11.14 -6.09
C ARG A 137 16.86 11.12 -7.42
N PRO A 138 16.71 12.16 -8.26
CA PRO A 138 17.37 12.22 -9.56
C PRO A 138 18.89 12.22 -9.41
N GLN A 139 19.53 11.29 -10.13
CA GLN A 139 20.98 11.11 -10.14
C GLN A 139 21.58 11.71 -11.41
N VAL A 140 22.83 12.17 -11.29
CA VAL A 140 23.60 12.69 -12.41
C VAL A 140 24.94 11.98 -12.49
N LEU A 141 25.26 11.49 -13.69
CA LEU A 141 26.54 10.92 -14.06
C LEU A 141 27.38 11.99 -14.75
N LEU A 142 28.61 12.18 -14.26
CA LEU A 142 29.58 13.07 -14.87
C LEU A 142 30.39 12.35 -15.95
N SER A 143 30.94 13.10 -16.91
CA SER A 143 31.89 12.57 -17.91
C SER A 143 33.16 11.95 -17.29
N CYS A 144 33.45 12.27 -16.03
CA CYS A 144 34.52 11.68 -15.23
C CYS A 144 34.08 10.41 -14.46
N SER A 145 32.97 9.78 -14.85
CA SER A 145 32.38 8.55 -14.29
C SER A 145 31.95 8.60 -12.81
N HIS A 146 31.84 9.78 -12.21
CA HIS A 146 31.32 9.94 -10.85
C HIS A 146 29.83 10.28 -10.84
N VAL A 147 29.11 9.82 -9.80
CA VAL A 147 27.66 10.00 -9.67
C VAL A 147 27.30 10.77 -8.39
N PHE A 148 26.34 11.68 -8.52
CA PHE A 148 25.82 12.51 -7.41
C PHE A 148 24.30 12.69 -7.52
N HIS A 149 23.64 13.13 -6.45
CA HIS A 149 22.29 13.68 -6.60
C HIS A 149 22.37 14.98 -7.40
N ARG A 150 21.37 15.21 -8.28
CA ARG A 150 21.26 16.46 -9.03
C ARG A 150 21.29 17.69 -8.11
N ALA A 151 20.55 17.64 -7.01
CA ALA A 151 20.48 18.74 -6.05
C ALA A 151 21.83 18.97 -5.34
N CYS A 152 22.53 17.89 -4.97
CA CYS A 152 23.83 18.00 -4.29
C CYS A 152 24.90 18.59 -5.22
N LEU A 153 24.95 18.12 -6.48
CA LEU A 153 25.88 18.68 -7.46
C LEU A 153 25.58 20.16 -7.74
N GLN A 154 24.29 20.51 -7.91
CA GLN A 154 23.89 21.89 -8.15
C GLN A 154 24.21 22.81 -6.96
N ALA A 155 24.05 22.33 -5.72
CA ALA A 155 24.45 23.08 -4.53
C ALA A 155 25.97 23.28 -4.47
N PHE A 156 26.73 22.24 -4.81
CA PHE A 156 28.19 22.33 -4.87
C PHE A 156 28.68 23.33 -5.93
N GLU A 157 28.14 23.28 -7.14
CA GLU A 157 28.48 24.22 -8.23
C GLU A 157 28.17 25.68 -7.85
N LYS A 158 27.04 25.91 -7.16
CA LYS A 158 26.66 27.25 -6.66
C LYS A 158 27.61 27.73 -5.56
N PHE A 159 28.09 26.83 -4.71
CA PHE A 159 29.01 27.19 -3.62
C PHE A 159 30.41 27.52 -4.13
N THR A 160 30.94 26.73 -5.07
CA THR A 160 32.30 26.92 -5.60
C THR A 160 32.35 27.95 -6.75
N ASN A 161 31.20 28.31 -7.33
CA ASN A 161 31.08 29.08 -8.57
C ASN A 161 31.90 28.51 -9.73
N LYS A 162 32.21 27.21 -9.69
CA LYS A 162 33.02 26.51 -10.70
C LYS A 162 32.45 25.12 -10.96
N LYS A 163 32.33 24.74 -12.25
CA LYS A 163 31.98 23.37 -12.66
C LYS A 163 33.18 22.43 -12.52
N THR A 164 33.42 21.96 -11.31
CA THR A 164 34.53 21.06 -10.95
C THR A 164 34.04 19.82 -10.22
N CYS A 165 34.49 18.62 -10.60
CA CYS A 165 34.02 17.41 -9.94
C CYS A 165 34.43 17.39 -8.46
N PRO A 166 33.52 17.13 -7.50
CA PRO A 166 33.86 17.05 -6.08
C PRO A 166 34.89 15.98 -5.72
N LEU A 167 34.96 14.90 -6.51
CA LEU A 167 35.85 13.76 -6.24
C LEU A 167 37.21 13.91 -6.94
N CYS A 168 37.22 14.09 -8.26
CA CYS A 168 38.45 14.09 -9.05
C CYS A 168 38.92 15.48 -9.49
N ARG A 169 38.21 16.55 -9.11
CA ARG A 169 38.54 17.95 -9.43
C ARG A 169 38.67 18.26 -10.93
N LYS A 170 38.14 17.39 -11.80
CA LYS A 170 38.11 17.61 -13.25
C LYS A 170 37.21 18.79 -13.59
N ASN A 171 37.74 19.75 -14.34
CA ASN A 171 37.01 20.94 -14.82
C ASN A 171 36.22 20.62 -16.09
N GLN A 172 35.17 21.41 -16.36
CA GLN A 172 34.35 21.32 -17.59
C GLN A 172 33.90 19.88 -17.93
N TYR A 173 33.32 19.19 -16.93
CA TYR A 173 32.64 17.93 -17.18
C TYR A 173 31.30 18.16 -17.90
N GLN A 174 30.81 17.09 -18.53
CA GLN A 174 29.43 17.02 -18.98
C GLN A 174 28.60 16.20 -17.99
N THR A 175 27.30 16.43 -17.96
CA THR A 175 26.32 15.87 -17.02
C THR A 175 25.19 15.16 -17.76
N ARG A 176 24.93 13.92 -17.37
CA ARG A 176 23.80 13.11 -17.87
C ARG A 176 22.95 12.66 -16.68
N VAL A 177 21.64 12.83 -16.76
CA VAL A 177 20.71 12.28 -15.76
C VAL A 177 20.63 10.76 -15.94
N ILE A 178 20.78 10.02 -14.85
CA ILE A 178 20.67 8.56 -14.81
C ILE A 178 19.60 8.14 -13.79
N CYS A 179 19.01 6.96 -13.99
CA CYS A 179 17.93 6.43 -13.14
C CYS A 179 18.32 5.11 -12.44
N ASP A 180 19.60 4.71 -12.52
CA ASP A 180 20.09 3.40 -12.05
C ASP A 180 19.83 3.18 -10.55
N GLY A 181 20.10 4.16 -9.68
CA GLY A 181 19.84 4.03 -8.25
C GLY A 181 18.35 3.93 -7.91
N ALA A 182 17.46 4.56 -8.69
CA ALA A 182 16.01 4.43 -8.52
C ALA A 182 15.53 3.02 -8.90
N HIS A 183 16.10 2.46 -9.97
CA HIS A 183 15.85 1.07 -10.34
C HIS A 183 16.32 0.08 -9.26
N LEU A 184 17.53 0.25 -8.73
CA LEU A 184 18.05 -0.57 -7.63
C LEU A 184 17.21 -0.45 -6.36
N PHE A 185 16.74 0.75 -6.03
CA PHE A 185 15.86 0.99 -4.90
C PHE A 185 14.51 0.29 -5.07
N ARG A 186 13.89 0.38 -6.27
CA ARG A 186 12.65 -0.34 -6.59
C ARG A 186 12.81 -1.86 -6.43
N ILE A 187 13.94 -2.42 -6.87
CA ILE A 187 14.26 -3.84 -6.66
C ILE A 187 14.34 -4.17 -5.16
N LYS A 188 15.09 -3.39 -4.37
CA LYS A 188 15.20 -3.58 -2.91
C LYS A 188 13.82 -3.56 -2.24
N CYS A 189 12.98 -2.58 -2.58
CA CYS A 189 11.61 -2.47 -2.07
C CYS A 189 10.77 -3.69 -2.46
N ALA A 190 10.79 -4.10 -3.73
CA ALA A 190 10.07 -5.27 -4.21
C ALA A 190 10.50 -6.53 -3.45
N THR A 191 11.79 -6.76 -3.25
CA THR A 191 12.31 -7.89 -2.48
C THR A 191 11.81 -7.89 -1.04
N ARG A 192 11.78 -6.73 -0.37
CA ARG A 192 11.26 -6.61 1.00
C ARG A 192 9.77 -6.95 1.09
N ILE A 193 8.97 -6.40 0.17
CA ILE A 193 7.53 -6.67 0.11
C ILE A 193 7.28 -8.15 -0.13
N GLN A 194 7.97 -8.73 -1.11
CA GLN A 194 7.82 -10.15 -1.43
C GLN A 194 8.26 -11.06 -0.28
N ALA A 195 9.36 -10.73 0.41
CA ALA A 195 9.81 -11.49 1.58
C ALA A 195 8.78 -11.44 2.72
N CYS A 196 8.22 -10.26 2.99
CA CYS A 196 7.17 -10.09 3.99
C CYS A 196 5.92 -10.92 3.64
N TRP A 197 5.48 -10.85 2.38
CA TRP A 197 4.34 -11.62 1.88
C TRP A 197 4.55 -13.12 1.97
N ARG A 198 5.69 -13.62 1.46
CA ARG A 198 6.07 -15.05 1.56
C ARG A 198 6.07 -15.50 3.02
N GLY A 199 6.64 -14.71 3.92
CA GLY A 199 6.61 -14.97 5.36
C GLY A 199 5.20 -14.98 5.95
N TYR A 200 4.32 -14.07 5.55
CA TYR A 200 2.93 -14.03 5.98
C TYR A 200 2.16 -15.29 5.55
N VAL A 201 2.31 -15.71 4.29
CA VAL A 201 1.69 -16.94 3.76
C VAL A 201 2.11 -18.15 4.58
N VAL A 202 3.41 -18.33 4.82
CA VAL A 202 3.94 -19.45 5.62
C VAL A 202 3.43 -19.40 7.06
N ARG A 203 3.43 -18.22 7.70
CA ARG A 203 2.91 -18.08 9.07
C ARG A 203 1.42 -18.43 9.16
N LYS A 204 0.61 -17.97 8.20
CA LYS A 204 -0.83 -18.28 8.15
C LYS A 204 -1.09 -19.77 7.94
N TRP A 205 -0.35 -20.40 7.02
CA TRP A 205 -0.40 -21.84 6.81
C TRP A 205 0.02 -22.62 8.07
N TYR A 206 1.14 -22.25 8.68
CA TYR A 206 1.67 -22.91 9.88
C TYR A 206 0.74 -22.75 11.09
N GLN A 207 0.10 -21.60 11.25
CA GLN A 207 -0.93 -21.39 12.29
C GLN A 207 -2.13 -22.33 12.10
N ASN A 208 -2.57 -22.55 10.86
CA ASN A 208 -3.64 -23.50 10.57
C ASN A 208 -3.20 -24.95 10.83
N LEU A 209 -1.99 -25.31 10.40
CA LEU A 209 -1.42 -26.63 10.66
C LEU A 209 -1.31 -26.93 12.16
N ARG A 210 -0.91 -25.96 12.98
CA ARG A 210 -0.89 -26.11 14.46
C ARG A 210 -2.26 -26.29 15.10
N LYS A 211 -3.35 -25.94 14.41
CA LYS A 211 -4.72 -26.16 14.90
C LYS A 211 -5.27 -27.53 14.52
N THR A 212 -4.78 -28.11 13.42
CA THR A 212 -5.34 -29.35 12.84
C THR A 212 -4.46 -30.57 13.09
N VAL A 213 -3.14 -30.42 13.08
CA VAL A 213 -2.18 -31.53 13.17
C VAL A 213 -1.60 -31.61 14.59
N PRO A 214 -1.67 -32.78 15.26
CA PRO A 214 -1.04 -32.98 16.55
C PRO A 214 0.49 -32.86 16.49
N PRO A 215 1.14 -32.12 17.41
CA PRO A 215 2.60 -32.03 17.49
C PRO A 215 3.28 -33.35 17.83
N THR A 216 4.52 -33.54 17.34
CA THR A 216 5.35 -34.71 17.65
C THR A 216 5.83 -34.72 19.11
N ASP A 217 6.11 -33.57 19.71
CA ASP A 217 6.56 -33.52 21.10
C ASP A 217 5.45 -33.90 22.08
N ALA A 218 5.73 -34.84 23.01
CA ALA A 218 4.73 -35.36 23.93
C ALA A 218 4.05 -34.27 24.79
N LYS A 219 4.81 -33.30 25.30
CA LYS A 219 4.28 -32.18 26.12
C LYS A 219 3.35 -31.27 25.32
N LEU A 220 3.71 -30.95 24.07
CA LEU A 220 2.90 -30.10 23.20
C LEU A 220 1.66 -30.85 22.69
N ARG A 221 1.80 -32.15 22.44
CA ARG A 221 0.70 -33.03 22.04
C ARG A 221 -0.36 -33.13 23.14
N LYS A 222 0.03 -33.26 24.41
CA LYS A 222 -0.89 -33.24 25.55
C LYS A 222 -1.71 -31.94 25.57
N LYS A 223 -1.06 -30.78 25.48
CA LYS A 223 -1.73 -29.47 25.43
C LYS A 223 -2.65 -29.30 24.22
N PHE A 224 -2.24 -29.85 23.06
CA PHE A 224 -3.06 -29.84 21.85
C PHE A 224 -4.38 -30.60 22.06
N PHE A 225 -4.30 -31.84 22.56
CA PHE A 225 -5.49 -32.64 22.80
C PHE A 225 -6.35 -32.12 23.94
N GLU A 226 -5.75 -31.59 25.00
CA GLU A 226 -6.46 -30.90 26.08
C GLU A 226 -7.34 -29.77 25.53
N LYS A 227 -6.75 -28.86 24.74
CA LYS A 227 -7.50 -27.77 24.11
C LYS A 227 -8.60 -28.28 23.17
N LYS A 228 -8.34 -29.33 22.41
CA LYS A 228 -9.34 -29.95 21.51
C LYS A 228 -10.48 -30.61 22.28
N PHE A 229 -10.18 -31.26 23.39
CA PHE A 229 -11.17 -31.85 24.27
C PHE A 229 -12.07 -30.75 24.86
N THR A 230 -11.51 -29.66 25.38
CA THR A 230 -12.28 -28.52 25.88
C THR A 230 -13.19 -27.92 24.79
N GLU A 231 -12.71 -27.78 23.55
CA GLU A 231 -13.50 -27.29 22.41
C GLU A 231 -14.70 -28.21 22.12
N ILE A 232 -14.48 -29.53 22.15
CA ILE A 232 -15.55 -30.53 21.94
C ILE A 232 -16.53 -30.52 23.11
N SER A 233 -16.05 -30.55 24.35
CA SER A 233 -16.89 -30.50 25.55
C SER A 233 -17.76 -29.25 25.57
N HIS A 234 -17.17 -28.07 25.27
CA HIS A 234 -17.94 -26.83 25.18
C HIS A 234 -18.99 -26.90 24.08
N ARG A 235 -18.65 -27.43 22.89
CA ARG A 235 -19.63 -27.60 21.80
C ARG A 235 -20.78 -28.53 22.19
N ILE A 236 -20.47 -29.61 22.90
CA ILE A 236 -21.46 -30.56 23.42
C ILE A 236 -22.34 -29.86 24.46
N LEU A 237 -21.76 -29.18 25.44
CA LEU A 237 -22.50 -28.43 26.47
C LEU A 237 -23.42 -27.37 25.84
N CYS A 238 -22.95 -26.63 24.84
CA CYS A 238 -23.77 -25.66 24.12
C CYS A 238 -24.83 -26.28 23.21
N SER A 239 -24.71 -27.56 22.85
CA SER A 239 -25.73 -28.27 22.08
C SER A 239 -26.86 -28.83 22.94
N TYR A 240 -26.64 -28.97 24.24
CA TYR A 240 -27.71 -29.30 25.17
C TYR A 240 -28.55 -28.05 25.42
N ASP A 241 -29.83 -28.15 25.13
CA ASP A 241 -30.80 -27.15 25.52
C ASP A 241 -31.03 -27.28 27.03
N THR A 242 -30.47 -26.36 27.80
CA THR A 242 -30.63 -26.29 29.25
C THR A 242 -31.60 -25.16 29.58
N ASN A 243 -32.73 -25.09 28.86
CA ASN A 243 -33.81 -24.14 29.18
C ASN A 243 -34.59 -24.59 30.42
N ILE A 244 -33.86 -24.87 31.50
CA ILE A 244 -34.39 -25.20 32.83
C ILE A 244 -35.23 -24.03 33.35
N GLU A 245 -34.87 -22.80 32.98
CA GLU A 245 -35.64 -21.59 33.26
C GLU A 245 -37.05 -21.62 32.65
N GLU A 246 -37.21 -22.15 31.42
CA GLU A 246 -38.53 -22.32 30.81
C GLU A 246 -39.37 -23.36 31.53
N LEU A 247 -38.75 -24.46 31.98
CA LEU A 247 -39.41 -25.49 32.80
C LEU A 247 -39.86 -24.93 34.16
N PHE A 248 -39.01 -24.18 34.85
CA PHE A 248 -39.38 -23.56 36.14
C PHE A 248 -40.46 -22.50 35.96
N ALA A 249 -40.39 -21.71 34.89
CA ALA A 249 -41.45 -20.75 34.56
C ALA A 249 -42.80 -21.45 34.29
N GLU A 250 -42.81 -22.65 33.70
CA GLU A 250 -44.03 -23.44 33.51
C GLU A 250 -44.57 -23.98 34.85
N ILE A 251 -43.71 -24.49 35.72
CA ILE A 251 -44.11 -24.96 37.07
C ILE A 251 -44.72 -23.81 37.88
N ASP A 252 -44.10 -22.64 37.87
CA ASP A 252 -44.61 -21.46 38.57
C ASP A 252 -45.96 -20.99 38.02
N ARG A 253 -46.13 -21.05 36.68
CA ARG A 253 -47.44 -20.79 36.04
C ARG A 253 -48.49 -21.78 36.52
N CYS A 254 -48.20 -23.08 36.51
CA CYS A 254 -49.13 -24.10 37.01
C CYS A 254 -49.51 -23.88 38.48
N LEU A 255 -48.52 -23.55 39.33
CA LEU A 255 -48.76 -23.28 40.74
C LEU A 255 -49.62 -22.02 40.95
N ALA A 256 -49.40 -20.96 40.17
CA ALA A 256 -50.21 -19.75 40.22
C ALA A 256 -51.66 -20.02 39.82
N ILE A 257 -51.89 -20.83 38.77
CA ILE A 257 -53.23 -21.25 38.35
C ILE A 257 -53.91 -22.06 39.46
N ASN A 258 -53.22 -23.06 40.03
CA ASN A 258 -53.77 -23.88 41.12
C ASN A 258 -54.14 -23.03 42.34
N ARG A 259 -53.28 -22.08 42.73
CA ARG A 259 -53.57 -21.14 43.82
C ARG A 259 -54.79 -20.27 43.52
N SER A 260 -54.92 -19.78 42.29
CA SER A 260 -56.09 -18.99 41.86
C SER A 260 -57.38 -19.80 41.91
N VAL A 261 -57.37 -21.06 41.43
CA VAL A 261 -58.54 -21.95 41.52
C VAL A 261 -58.91 -22.24 42.97
N LEU A 262 -57.91 -22.52 43.83
CA LEU A 262 -58.15 -22.71 45.25
C LEU A 262 -58.73 -21.46 45.91
N GLN A 263 -58.21 -20.27 45.60
CA GLN A 263 -58.74 -19.02 46.10
C GLN A 263 -60.17 -18.77 45.60
N GLN A 264 -60.49 -19.09 44.34
CA GLN A 264 -61.85 -18.97 43.83
C GLN A 264 -62.82 -19.97 44.47
N LEU A 265 -62.35 -21.19 44.77
CA LEU A 265 -63.14 -22.17 45.51
C LEU A 265 -63.33 -21.72 46.96
N GLU A 266 -62.28 -21.20 47.58
CA GLU A 266 -62.35 -20.59 48.90
C GLU A 266 -63.36 -19.45 48.86
N GLU A 267 -63.25 -18.46 47.99
CA GLU A 267 -64.23 -17.35 47.85
C GLU A 267 -65.67 -17.84 47.58
N LYS A 268 -65.87 -18.91 46.80
CA LYS A 268 -67.21 -19.49 46.54
C LYS A 268 -67.76 -20.33 47.69
N CYS A 269 -66.88 -20.98 48.45
CA CYS A 269 -67.22 -21.85 49.58
C CYS A 269 -67.05 -21.18 50.94
N SER A 270 -66.54 -19.94 50.98
CA SER A 270 -66.44 -19.05 52.16
C SER A 270 -67.79 -18.47 52.56
N HIS A 271 -68.89 -19.05 52.08
CA HIS A 271 -70.15 -18.90 52.79
C HIS A 271 -69.99 -19.67 54.09
N GLU A 272 -69.48 -19.00 55.13
CA GLU A 272 -69.55 -19.49 56.48
C GLU A 272 -71.02 -19.83 56.74
N ILE A 273 -71.32 -21.13 56.79
CA ILE A 273 -72.67 -21.59 57.12
C ILE A 273 -72.98 -20.97 58.47
N THR A 274 -73.92 -20.03 58.49
CA THR A 274 -74.33 -19.36 59.72
C THR A 274 -74.95 -20.40 60.66
N GLU A 275 -74.80 -20.25 61.98
CA GLU A 275 -75.37 -21.22 62.94
C GLU A 275 -76.86 -21.49 62.66
N GLU A 276 -77.61 -20.47 62.21
CA GLU A 276 -79.02 -20.57 61.84
C GLU A 276 -79.27 -21.41 60.56
N GLU A 277 -78.36 -21.37 59.58
CA GLU A 277 -78.41 -22.22 58.39
C GLU A 277 -78.00 -23.66 58.71
N TRP A 278 -77.05 -23.83 59.64
CA TRP A 278 -76.65 -25.14 60.15
C TRP A 278 -77.77 -25.79 60.99
N GLU A 279 -78.47 -25.02 61.83
CA GLU A 279 -79.64 -25.47 62.59
C GLU A 279 -80.78 -25.88 61.66
N LYS A 280 -81.04 -25.14 60.57
CA LYS A 280 -82.02 -25.55 59.54
C LYS A 280 -81.65 -26.85 58.85
N ILE A 281 -80.37 -27.04 58.51
CA ILE A 281 -79.88 -28.30 57.93
C ILE A 281 -80.03 -29.44 58.96
N GLN A 282 -79.79 -29.18 60.25
CA GLN A 282 -80.02 -30.15 61.34
C GLN A 282 -81.51 -30.45 61.57
N GLU A 283 -82.42 -29.48 61.49
CA GLU A 283 -83.87 -29.72 61.56
C GLU A 283 -84.37 -30.49 60.33
N GLN A 284 -83.82 -30.23 59.14
CA GLN A 284 -84.17 -30.96 57.91
C GLN A 284 -83.71 -32.43 57.96
N VAL A 285 -82.56 -32.69 58.59
CA VAL A 285 -82.05 -34.05 58.83
C VAL A 285 -82.75 -34.71 60.03
N GLY A 286 -83.14 -33.93 61.05
CA GLY A 286 -83.81 -34.38 62.27
C GLY A 286 -85.30 -34.69 62.12
N LEU A 287 -86.02 -33.98 61.25
CA LEU A 287 -87.44 -34.25 60.94
C LEU A 287 -87.62 -35.35 59.87
N GLY A 288 -86.54 -35.87 59.30
CA GLY A 288 -86.53 -36.93 58.30
C GLY A 288 -86.10 -38.31 58.81
N TRP A 289 -85.77 -38.48 60.09
CA TRP A 289 -85.27 -39.73 60.66
C TRP A 289 -86.26 -40.34 61.67
N GLN A 290 -87.16 -41.21 61.19
CA GLN A 290 -87.74 -42.26 62.01
C GLN A 290 -86.83 -43.49 61.98
N PRO A 291 -86.39 -44.05 63.12
CA PRO A 291 -85.69 -45.32 63.16
C PRO A 291 -86.71 -46.47 63.23
N GLU A 292 -86.85 -47.25 62.16
CA GLU A 292 -87.48 -48.58 62.20
C GLU A 292 -86.44 -49.65 61.87
N ASP A 293 -85.96 -50.22 62.97
CA ASP A 293 -85.59 -51.61 63.27
C ASP A 293 -84.37 -52.33 62.64
N PRO A 294 -83.55 -53.03 63.46
CA PRO A 294 -82.34 -53.71 63.06
C PRO A 294 -82.62 -55.19 62.72
N ARG A 295 -82.02 -55.68 61.63
CA ARG A 295 -81.61 -57.09 61.50
C ARG A 295 -80.80 -57.34 60.22
N LEU A 296 -79.65 -58.01 60.43
CA LEU A 296 -78.80 -58.73 59.44
C LEU A 296 -77.93 -57.81 58.56
N GLY A 297 -76.61 -57.95 58.47
CA GLY A 297 -75.72 -58.98 58.96
C GLY A 297 -74.28 -58.53 58.78
N THR A 298 -73.45 -59.06 59.65
CA THR A 298 -71.99 -59.00 59.75
C THR A 298 -71.26 -59.25 58.44
N HIS A 299 -70.16 -58.53 58.19
CA HIS A 299 -68.83 -58.97 57.70
C HIS A 299 -68.06 -57.65 57.43
N GLY A 300 -66.98 -57.24 58.12
CA GLY A 300 -65.94 -58.01 58.78
C GLY A 300 -64.72 -58.13 57.88
N SER A 301 -63.94 -57.05 57.68
CA SER A 301 -62.50 -57.15 57.36
C SER A 301 -61.78 -55.80 57.26
N HIS A 302 -60.83 -55.63 58.18
CA HIS A 302 -59.47 -55.10 57.99
C HIS A 302 -59.23 -53.67 57.48
N PHE A 303 -58.90 -52.83 58.45
CA PHE A 303 -57.91 -51.75 58.31
C PHE A 303 -56.53 -52.31 57.91
N THR A 304 -55.92 -51.74 56.89
CA THR A 304 -54.46 -51.67 56.74
C THR A 304 -54.05 -50.29 56.28
N LEU A 305 -53.44 -49.54 57.21
CA LEU A 305 -52.55 -48.41 56.93
C LEU A 305 -51.16 -48.99 56.60
N SER A 306 -50.66 -48.77 55.39
CA SER A 306 -49.21 -48.84 55.13
C SER A 306 -48.82 -48.23 53.79
N ASN A 307 -47.79 -47.38 53.86
CA ASN A 307 -46.87 -46.87 52.81
C ASN A 307 -47.39 -45.64 52.05
N PHE A 308 -46.95 -44.40 52.29
CA PHE A 308 -45.58 -43.85 52.47
C PHE A 308 -44.63 -44.16 51.31
N LEU A 309 -44.27 -43.07 50.60
CA LEU A 309 -43.08 -42.83 49.77
C LEU A 309 -42.93 -43.58 48.43
N LEU A 310 -43.26 -42.86 47.35
CA LEU A 310 -42.32 -42.49 46.28
C LEU A 310 -42.77 -41.18 45.62
#